data_AF-A0AAW0JY15-F1
#
_entry.id   AF-A0AAW0JY15-F1
#
_cell.length_a   1.000
_cell.length_b   1.000
_cell.length_c   1.000
_cell.angle_alpha   90.00
_cell.angle_beta   90.00
_cell.angle_gamma   90.00
#
_symmetry.space_group_name_H-M   'P 1'
#
loop_
_entity.id
_entity.type
_entity.pdbx_description
1 polymer ?
#
loop_
_entity_poly.entity_id
_entity_poly.type
_entity_poly.pdbx_seq_one_letter_code
_entity_poly.pdbx_strand_id
1 'polypeptide(L)'
;MSNNNTIPFSFEAMKNSLSRALIHFYPLAGRLHWIEGGRLELDCNAMRVQLLEACSEAELDELGDFAPTNAVRDLVPKVDYTTPIEEGPFCLYK
;
A
#
# COMPACT_ATOMS: atom_id res chain seq x y z
N MET A 1 25.22 28.27 6.36
CA MET A 1 25.19 26.81 6.58
C MET A 1 24.15 26.51 7.64
N SER A 2 23.01 25.95 7.24
CA SER A 2 21.98 25.45 8.16
C SER A 2 22.08 23.93 8.13
N ASN A 3 22.76 23.35 9.10
CA ASN A 3 22.96 21.91 9.27
C ASN A 3 21.80 21.33 10.08
N ASN A 4 20.62 21.22 9.47
CA ASN A 4 19.52 20.47 10.08
C ASN A 4 19.57 19.02 9.58
N ASN A 5 20.45 18.23 10.19
CA ASN A 5 20.39 16.77 10.13
C ASN A 5 19.17 16.29 10.92
N THR A 6 17.99 16.48 10.36
CA THR A 6 16.81 15.71 10.73
C THR A 6 16.58 14.83 9.53
N ILE A 7 16.76 13.51 9.66
CA ILE A 7 16.18 12.58 8.70
C ILE A 7 14.87 12.11 9.36
N PRO A 8 13.77 12.89 9.30
CA PRO A 8 12.48 12.32 9.59
C PRO A 8 12.19 11.35 8.44
N PHE A 9 11.71 10.14 8.74
CA PHE A 9 11.12 9.17 7.79
C PHE A 9 11.34 9.45 6.29
N SER A 10 12.37 8.84 5.68
CA SER A 10 12.59 8.99 4.23
C SER A 10 11.71 8.00 3.45
N PHE A 11 10.89 8.52 2.53
CA PHE A 11 10.14 7.71 1.57
C PHE A 11 11.04 6.73 0.82
N GLU A 12 12.28 7.12 0.53
CA GLU A 12 13.28 6.27 -0.13
C GLU A 12 13.71 5.09 0.76
N ALA A 13 13.87 5.29 2.07
CA ALA A 13 14.17 4.21 3.01
C ALA A 13 13.01 3.19 3.09
N MET A 14 11.75 3.66 3.09
CA MET A 14 10.57 2.78 3.05
C MET A 14 10.50 2.01 1.73
N LYS A 15 10.69 2.68 0.59
CA LYS A 15 10.72 2.04 -0.73
C LYS A 15 11.80 0.96 -0.82
N ASN A 16 13.01 1.25 -0.35
CA ASN A 16 14.13 0.31 -0.39
C ASN A 16 13.94 -0.88 0.55
N SER A 17 13.41 -0.65 1.76
CA SER A 17 13.11 -1.74 2.71
C SER A 17 11.97 -2.63 2.21
N LEU A 18 10.90 -2.04 1.66
CA LEU A 18 9.79 -2.78 1.05
C LEU A 18 10.27 -3.65 -0.12
N SER A 19 11.11 -3.10 -1.01
CA SER A 19 11.71 -3.86 -2.11
C SER A 19 12.45 -5.11 -1.63
N ARG A 20 13.24 -4.99 -0.54
CA ARG A 20 13.94 -6.12 0.08
C ARG A 20 12.98 -7.13 0.73
N ALA A 21 11.93 -6.65 1.40
CA ALA A 21 10.93 -7.51 2.02
C ALA A 21 10.17 -8.33 0.98
N LEU A 22 9.86 -7.76 -0.19
CA LEU A 22 9.18 -8.44 -1.28
C LEU A 22 9.98 -9.61 -1.88
N ILE A 23 11.28 -9.74 -1.60
CA ILE A 23 12.02 -10.96 -1.95
C ILE A 23 11.48 -12.15 -1.15
N HIS A 24 11.21 -11.95 0.14
CA HIS A 24 10.69 -12.98 1.04
C HIS A 24 9.17 -13.11 0.95
N PHE A 25 8.49 -12.01 0.65
CA PHE A 25 7.04 -11.94 0.49
C PHE A 25 6.64 -11.72 -0.98
N TYR A 26 7.31 -12.44 -1.89
CA TYR A 26 7.11 -12.31 -3.33
C TYR A 26 5.65 -12.46 -3.80
N PRO A 27 4.76 -13.24 -3.15
CA PRO A 27 3.38 -13.33 -3.58
C PRO A 27 2.64 -11.97 -3.50
N LEU A 28 3.06 -11.07 -2.60
CA LEU A 28 2.46 -9.73 -2.48
C LEU A 28 2.72 -8.84 -3.70
N ALA A 29 3.74 -9.15 -4.51
CA ALA A 29 4.02 -8.45 -5.76
C ALA A 29 3.25 -9.02 -6.97
N GLY A 30 2.42 -10.04 -6.77
CA GLY A 30 1.62 -10.71 -7.79
C GLY A 30 0.28 -10.04 -8.10
N ARG A 31 -0.57 -10.72 -8.87
CA ARG A 31 -1.93 -10.29 -9.25
C ARG A 31 -2.94 -11.41 -9.08
N LEU A 32 -4.17 -11.04 -8.74
CA LEU A 32 -5.26 -12.00 -8.69
C LEU A 32 -5.84 -12.18 -10.08
N HIS A 33 -6.09 -13.41 -10.50
CA HIS A 33 -6.84 -13.66 -11.73
C HIS A 33 -7.88 -14.75 -11.52
N TRP A 34 -8.94 -14.68 -12.31
CA TRP A 34 -9.95 -15.72 -12.31
C TRP A 34 -9.43 -16.98 -13.02
N ILE A 35 -9.80 -18.13 -12.46
CA ILE A 35 -9.64 -19.44 -13.08
C ILE A 35 -11.00 -20.10 -13.28
N GLU A 36 -11.01 -21.19 -14.05
CA GLU A 36 -12.23 -21.98 -14.27
C GLU A 36 -12.91 -22.38 -12.96
N GLY A 37 -14.25 -22.35 -12.96
CA GLY A 37 -15.04 -22.64 -11.77
C GLY A 37 -15.18 -21.47 -10.78
N GLY A 38 -14.86 -20.23 -11.20
CA GLY A 38 -15.12 -19.03 -10.41
C GLY A 38 -14.22 -18.90 -9.18
N ARG A 39 -13.01 -19.47 -9.23
CA ARG A 39 -11.99 -19.35 -8.19
C ARG A 39 -10.99 -18.26 -8.57
N LEU A 40 -10.37 -17.67 -7.57
CA LEU A 40 -9.26 -16.74 -7.74
C LEU A 40 -7.95 -17.44 -7.43
N GLU A 41 -6.96 -17.22 -8.28
CA GLU A 41 -5.57 -17.63 -8.08
C GLU A 41 -4.67 -16.39 -8.00
N LEU A 42 -3.56 -16.52 -7.27
CA LEU A 42 -2.55 -15.48 -7.16
C LEU A 42 -1.39 -15.80 -8.11
N ASP A 43 -1.34 -15.07 -9.23
CA ASP A 43 -0.22 -15.10 -10.15
C ASP A 43 0.96 -14.31 -9.59
N CYS A 44 2.02 -15.03 -9.19
CA CYS A 44 3.23 -14.47 -8.59
C CYS A 44 4.21 -13.91 -9.65
N ASN A 45 3.72 -13.01 -10.50
CA ASN A 45 4.44 -12.46 -11.66
C ASN A 45 5.42 -11.32 -11.37
N ALA A 46 5.66 -11.00 -10.09
CA ALA A 46 6.57 -9.94 -9.64
C ALA A 46 6.33 -8.57 -10.29
N MET A 47 5.10 -8.27 -10.72
CA MET A 47 4.80 -7.06 -11.49
C MET A 47 5.19 -5.78 -10.76
N ARG A 48 4.59 -5.53 -9.58
CA ARG A 48 4.87 -4.37 -8.71
C ARG A 48 3.89 -4.29 -7.55
N VAL A 49 4.34 -3.61 -6.49
CA VAL A 49 3.52 -3.10 -5.40
C VAL A 49 3.44 -1.58 -5.50
N GLN A 50 2.31 -1.00 -5.09
CA GLN A 50 2.13 0.45 -5.02
C GLN A 50 2.47 0.94 -3.61
N LEU A 51 3.31 1.97 -3.52
CA LEU A 51 3.61 2.68 -2.27
C LEU A 51 3.14 4.12 -2.45
N LEU A 52 2.27 4.59 -1.57
CA LEU A 52 1.68 5.92 -1.59
C LEU A 52 2.03 6.65 -0.29
N GLU A 53 2.26 7.95 -0.42
CA GLU A 53 2.42 8.86 0.71
C GLU A 53 1.19 9.78 0.75
N ALA A 54 0.61 9.93 1.94
CA ALA A 54 -0.52 10.82 2.20
C ALA A 54 -0.11 11.81 3.29
N CYS A 55 -0.55 13.05 3.14
CA CYS A 55 -0.32 14.11 4.11
C CYS A 55 -1.67 14.62 4.63
N SER A 56 -1.73 14.93 5.92
CA SER A 56 -2.88 15.55 6.57
C SER A 56 -2.41 16.75 7.36
N GLU A 57 -3.28 17.76 7.48
CA GLU A 57 -3.11 18.85 8.45
C GLU A 57 -3.58 18.45 9.85
N ALA A 58 -4.31 17.34 9.99
CA ALA A 58 -4.78 16.82 11.26
C ALA A 58 -3.61 16.30 12.12
N GLU A 59 -3.69 16.52 13.42
CA GLU A 59 -2.74 15.94 14.37
C GLU A 59 -3.01 14.46 14.61
N LEU A 60 -1.99 13.71 15.04
CA LEU A 60 -2.14 12.27 15.30
C LEU A 60 -3.19 11.96 16.37
N ASP A 61 -3.30 12.82 17.38
CA ASP A 61 -4.30 12.71 18.45
C ASP A 61 -5.73 12.90 17.93
N GLU A 62 -5.92 13.67 16.85
CA GLU A 62 -7.22 13.84 16.18
C GLU A 62 -7.61 12.62 15.34
N LEU A 63 -6.62 11.89 14.80
CA LEU A 63 -6.83 10.63 14.09
C LEU A 63 -7.10 9.46 15.05
N GLY A 64 -6.69 9.59 16.32
CA GLY A 64 -6.96 8.64 17.38
C GLY A 64 -6.38 7.26 17.10
N ASP A 65 -7.23 6.23 17.12
CA ASP A 65 -6.86 4.82 16.92
C ASP A 65 -6.93 4.38 15.45
N PHE A 66 -7.08 5.31 14.50
CA PHE A 66 -7.31 5.02 13.09
C PHE A 66 -8.58 4.20 12.82
N ALA A 67 -9.59 4.24 13.71
CA ALA A 67 -10.92 3.76 13.39
C ALA A 67 -11.44 4.44 12.10
N PRO A 68 -12.31 3.78 11.31
CA PRO A 68 -12.72 4.22 9.97
C PRO A 68 -13.67 5.43 9.98
N THR A 69 -13.19 6.56 10.51
CA THR A 69 -13.80 7.89 10.47
C THR A 69 -13.57 8.55 9.11
N ASN A 70 -14.27 9.66 8.84
CA ASN A 70 -14.10 10.37 7.56
C ASN A 70 -12.66 10.85 7.35
N ALA A 71 -12.03 11.40 8.39
CA ALA A 71 -10.63 11.86 8.32
C ALA A 71 -9.66 10.73 7.97
N VAL A 72 -9.83 9.55 8.57
CA VAL A 72 -8.98 8.38 8.28
C VAL A 72 -9.25 7.80 6.90
N ARG A 73 -10.52 7.79 6.45
CA ARG A 73 -10.90 7.30 5.12
C ARG A 73 -10.25 8.09 3.98
N ASP A 74 -9.98 9.37 4.18
CA ASP A 74 -9.29 10.20 3.18
C ASP A 74 -7.78 9.88 3.10
N LEU A 75 -7.21 9.23 4.11
CA LEU A 75 -5.81 8.78 4.14
C LEU A 75 -5.62 7.36 3.57
N VAL A 76 -6.72 6.63 3.32
CA VAL A 76 -6.68 5.28 2.76
C VAL A 76 -6.97 5.31 1.26
N PRO A 77 -6.16 4.65 0.42
CA PRO A 77 -6.42 4.56 -1.02
C PRO A 77 -7.79 3.95 -1.30
N LYS A 78 -8.57 4.59 -2.18
CA LYS A 78 -9.86 4.05 -2.62
C LYS A 78 -9.61 2.94 -3.64
N VAL A 79 -10.28 1.81 -3.45
CA VAL A 79 -10.26 0.71 -4.41
C VAL A 79 -11.22 1.03 -5.54
N ASP A 80 -10.71 1.02 -6.78
CA ASP A 80 -11.54 1.08 -7.97
C ASP A 80 -12.04 -0.33 -8.29
N TYR A 81 -13.35 -0.54 -8.13
CA TYR A 81 -14.00 -1.82 -8.43
C TYR A 81 -14.49 -1.91 -9.88
N THR A 82 -14.23 -0.89 -10.70
CA THR A 82 -14.59 -0.89 -12.13
C THR A 82 -13.49 -1.47 -13.01
N THR A 83 -12.25 -1.49 -12.52
CA THR A 83 -11.11 -2.13 -13.20
C THR A 83 -11.12 -3.64 -12.97
N PRO A 84 -10.62 -4.44 -13.94
CA PRO A 84 -10.43 -5.87 -13.74
C PRO A 84 -9.53 -6.15 -12.53
N ILE A 85 -9.86 -7.19 -11.77
CA ILE A 85 -9.12 -7.55 -10.54
C ILE A 85 -7.67 -7.95 -10.84
N GLU A 86 -7.40 -8.37 -12.08
CA GLU A 86 -6.09 -8.70 -12.64
C GLU A 86 -5.15 -7.49 -12.71
N GLU A 87 -5.71 -6.29 -12.82
CA GLU A 87 -4.93 -5.05 -12.96
C GLU A 87 -4.58 -4.44 -11.60
N GLY A 88 -5.38 -4.74 -10.57
CA GLY A 88 -5.24 -4.21 -9.22
C GLY A 88 -4.10 -4.85 -8.42
N PRO A 89 -3.38 -4.08 -7.58
CA PRO A 89 -2.41 -4.66 -6.65
C PRO A 89 -3.11 -5.59 -5.64
N PHE A 90 -2.41 -6.65 -5.23
CA PHE A 90 -2.85 -7.50 -4.13
C PHE A 90 -2.73 -6.73 -2.81
N CYS A 91 -3.85 -6.20 -2.30
CA CYS A 91 -3.89 -5.42 -1.06
C CYS A 91 -4.73 -6.11 0.01
N LEU A 92 -4.16 -6.25 1.22
CA LEU A 92 -4.90 -6.54 2.44
C LEU A 92 -4.87 -5.29 3.32
N TYR A 93 -6.01 -4.59 3.42
CA TYR A 93 -6.23 -3.60 4.46
C TYR A 93 -6.98 -4.29 5.59
N LYS A 94 -6.45 -4.23 6.81
CA LYS A 94 -7.18 -4.63 8.02
C LYS A 94 -7.36 -3.42 8.90
#